data_AF-A0A4Q3RX05-F1
#
_entry.id   AF-A0A4Q3RX05-F1
#
_cell.length_a   1.000
_cell.length_b   1.000
_cell.length_c   1.000
_cell.angle_alpha   90.00
_cell.angle_beta   90.00
_cell.angle_gamma   90.00
#
_symmetry.space_group_name_H-M   'P 1'
#
loop_
_entity.id
_entity.type
_entity.pdbx_description
1 polymer ?
#
loop_
_entity_poly.entity_id
_entity_poly.type
_entity_poly.pdbx_seq_one_letter_code
_entity_poly.pdbx_strand_id
1 'polypeptide(L)'
;MKTVQTAVSVLGLMALFACATPEPEPAPAQPPPRVEAPRPMPSQEPKDSCGAKALQSLIGKPRSEIPVPVDPTKRRVTCTSCPVTMDYNPQRLNILFDADTGIIKDVKCG
;
A
#
# COMPACT_ATOMS: atom_id res chain seq x y z
N MET A 1 -29.58 35.57 -43.16
CA MET A 1 -29.92 36.66 -44.13
C MET A 1 -28.65 37.50 -44.28
N LYS A 2 -27.69 37.10 -45.13
CA LYS A 2 -27.39 37.57 -46.50
C LYS A 2 -27.13 39.09 -46.64
N THR A 3 -25.86 39.45 -46.86
CA THR A 3 -25.30 40.55 -47.70
C THR A 3 -23.77 40.43 -47.64
N VAL A 4 -22.99 39.92 -48.60
CA VAL A 4 -22.76 40.19 -50.05
C VAL A 4 -21.87 41.43 -50.32
N GLN A 5 -20.67 41.11 -50.85
CA GLN A 5 -19.76 41.85 -51.75
C GLN A 5 -19.07 43.16 -51.32
N THR A 6 -17.75 43.18 -51.53
CA THR A 6 -17.16 44.00 -52.61
C THR A 6 -15.80 43.44 -53.02
N ALA A 7 -15.64 43.24 -54.33
CA ALA A 7 -14.43 42.78 -54.99
C ALA A 7 -13.62 43.99 -55.43
N VAL A 8 -12.29 43.96 -55.28
CA VAL A 8 -11.37 44.77 -56.08
C VAL A 8 -10.15 43.91 -56.40
N SER A 9 -10.07 43.49 -57.65
CA SER A 9 -8.87 42.93 -58.27
C SER A 9 -7.95 44.08 -58.68
N VAL A 10 -6.68 44.05 -58.29
CA VAL A 10 -5.61 44.78 -59.00
C VAL A 10 -4.44 43.84 -59.22
N LEU A 11 -4.23 43.56 -60.51
CA LEU A 11 -3.03 42.98 -61.11
C LEU A 11 -1.83 43.87 -60.79
N GLY A 12 -0.75 43.31 -60.25
CA GLY A 12 0.48 44.04 -59.96
C GLY A 12 1.71 43.13 -60.01
N LEU A 13 2.22 42.93 -61.22
CA LEU A 13 3.47 42.26 -61.53
C LEU A 13 4.65 43.14 -61.06
N MET A 14 5.43 42.73 -60.07
CA MET A 14 6.88 43.04 -60.02
C MET A 14 7.62 42.12 -59.06
N ALA A 15 8.61 41.44 -59.64
CA ALA A 15 9.62 40.65 -58.96
C ALA A 15 10.47 41.52 -58.04
N LEU A 16 10.88 40.98 -56.89
CA LEU A 16 12.18 41.20 -56.28
C LEU A 16 12.44 40.06 -55.28
N PHE A 17 13.37 39.19 -55.68
CA PHE A 17 14.07 38.22 -54.85
C PHE A 17 14.63 38.90 -53.59
N ALA A 18 14.19 38.48 -52.41
CA ALA A 18 14.95 38.65 -51.18
C ALA A 18 14.69 37.43 -50.29
N CYS A 19 15.56 36.41 -50.41
CA CYS A 19 15.67 35.36 -49.41
C CYS A 19 16.24 35.97 -48.13
N ALA A 20 15.37 36.40 -47.21
CA ALA A 20 15.75 36.57 -45.82
C ALA A 20 15.57 35.21 -45.14
N THR A 21 16.67 34.49 -44.94
CA THR A 21 16.70 33.26 -44.14
C THR A 21 16.51 33.64 -42.67
N PRO A 22 15.45 33.19 -41.98
CA PRO A 22 15.35 33.39 -40.53
C PRO A 22 16.44 32.56 -39.84
N GLU A 23 17.20 33.20 -38.96
CA GLU A 23 18.18 32.52 -38.10
C GLU A 23 17.42 31.57 -37.15
N PRO A 24 17.83 30.30 -37.02
CA PRO A 24 17.11 29.36 -36.16
C PRO A 24 17.27 29.80 -34.70
N GLU A 25 16.16 30.14 -34.05
CA GLU A 25 16.13 30.42 -32.62
C GLU A 25 16.62 29.17 -31.85
N PRO A 26 17.47 29.31 -30.82
CA PRO A 26 17.99 28.15 -30.10
C PRO A 26 16.82 27.41 -29.46
N ALA A 27 16.71 26.11 -29.73
CA ALA A 27 15.71 25.27 -29.10
C ALA A 27 15.83 25.34 -27.56
N PRO A 28 14.72 25.42 -26.82
CA PRO A 28 14.76 25.44 -25.37
C PRO A 28 15.46 24.18 -24.85
N ALA A 29 16.44 24.37 -23.96
CA ALA A 29 17.19 23.28 -23.36
C ALA A 29 16.25 22.30 -22.65
N GLN A 30 16.36 21.02 -22.98
CA GLN A 30 15.57 19.97 -22.32
C GLN A 30 16.02 19.85 -20.85
N PRO A 31 15.09 19.76 -19.88
CA PRO A 31 15.46 19.52 -18.50
C PRO A 31 16.16 18.16 -18.36
N PRO A 32 17.12 18.03 -17.43
CA PRO A 32 17.86 16.80 -17.25
C PRO A 32 16.93 15.63 -16.88
N PRO A 33 17.29 14.39 -17.24
CA PRO A 33 16.50 13.22 -16.88
C PRO A 33 16.35 13.13 -15.37
N ARG A 34 15.10 13.08 -14.91
CA ARG A 34 14.78 12.97 -13.48
C ARG A 34 15.19 11.58 -12.99
N VAL A 35 16.23 11.51 -12.18
CA VAL A 35 16.61 10.29 -11.45
C VAL A 35 15.57 10.09 -10.35
N GLU A 36 14.72 9.07 -10.50
CA GLU A 36 13.73 8.71 -9.49
C GLU A 36 14.44 8.04 -8.31
N ALA A 37 14.25 8.57 -7.11
CA ALA A 37 14.86 8.01 -5.91
C ALA A 37 14.35 6.58 -5.68
N PRO A 38 15.19 5.65 -5.18
CA PRO A 38 14.75 4.30 -4.86
C PRO A 38 13.54 4.34 -3.91
N ARG A 39 12.46 3.65 -4.27
CA ARG A 39 11.31 3.52 -3.37
C ARG A 39 11.74 2.82 -2.09
N PRO A 40 11.35 3.33 -0.90
CA PRO A 40 11.67 2.67 0.35
C PRO A 40 11.08 1.25 0.34
N MET A 41 11.92 0.27 0.64
CA MET A 41 11.48 -1.11 0.81
C MET A 41 10.55 -1.19 2.02
N PRO A 42 9.47 -2.01 1.99
CA PRO A 42 8.63 -2.22 3.16
C PRO A 42 9.50 -2.74 4.30
N SER A 43 9.54 -2.01 5.41
CA SER A 43 10.18 -2.48 6.64
C SER A 43 9.41 -3.70 7.15
N GLN A 44 10.08 -4.84 7.27
CA GLN A 44 9.47 -6.01 7.91
C GLN A 44 9.44 -5.74 9.41
N GLU A 45 8.25 -5.53 9.96
CA GLU A 45 8.08 -5.43 11.40
C GLU A 45 8.61 -6.71 12.08
N PRO A 46 9.25 -6.60 13.26
CA PRO A 46 9.69 -7.76 14.01
C PRO A 46 8.54 -8.73 14.24
N LYS A 47 8.74 -10.01 13.88
CA LYS A 47 7.81 -11.09 14.21
C LYS A 47 7.98 -11.42 15.68
N ASP A 48 6.86 -11.67 16.35
CA ASP A 48 6.87 -12.12 17.74
C ASP A 48 7.31 -13.59 17.84
N SER A 49 7.76 -14.01 19.03
CA SER A 49 8.43 -15.28 19.24
C SER A 49 7.53 -16.51 19.13
N CYS A 50 6.21 -16.36 19.32
CA CYS A 50 5.25 -17.46 19.34
C CYS A 50 4.20 -17.41 18.21
N GLY A 51 4.20 -16.33 17.40
CA GLY A 51 3.23 -16.12 16.31
C GLY A 51 1.89 -15.52 16.73
N ALA A 52 1.80 -14.93 17.92
CA ALA A 52 0.64 -14.19 18.41
C ALA A 52 0.23 -13.02 17.50
N LYS A 53 1.18 -12.29 16.89
CA LYS A 53 0.85 -11.13 16.05
C LYS A 53 -0.05 -11.53 14.87
N ALA A 54 0.20 -12.70 14.30
CA ALA A 54 -0.57 -13.24 13.17
C ALA A 54 -2.01 -13.60 13.53
N LEU A 55 -2.32 -13.78 14.82
CA LEU A 55 -3.63 -14.22 15.30
C LEU A 55 -4.37 -13.17 16.13
N GLN A 56 -3.87 -11.94 16.21
CA GLN A 56 -4.54 -10.85 16.93
C GLN A 56 -5.96 -10.57 16.41
N SER A 57 -6.22 -10.85 15.13
CA SER A 57 -7.55 -10.73 14.52
C SER A 57 -8.58 -11.71 15.09
N LEU A 58 -8.17 -12.71 15.89
CA LEU A 58 -9.07 -13.63 16.57
C LEU A 58 -9.76 -13.01 17.79
N ILE A 59 -9.26 -11.90 18.34
CA ILE A 59 -9.88 -11.24 19.49
C ILE A 59 -11.30 -10.79 19.10
N GLY A 60 -12.29 -11.14 19.94
CA GLY A 60 -13.70 -10.89 19.69
C GLY A 60 -14.42 -11.97 18.87
N LYS A 61 -13.70 -12.96 18.33
CA LYS A 61 -14.29 -14.10 17.61
C LYS A 61 -14.57 -15.29 18.53
N PRO A 62 -15.52 -16.18 18.18
CA PRO A 62 -15.70 -17.46 18.85
C PRO A 62 -14.45 -18.34 18.76
N ARG A 63 -14.15 -19.08 19.83
CA ARG A 63 -13.01 -20.03 19.88
C ARG A 63 -13.05 -21.13 18.81
N SER A 64 -14.20 -21.38 18.19
CA SER A 64 -14.35 -22.31 17.07
C SER A 64 -13.68 -21.82 15.78
N GLU A 65 -13.37 -20.52 15.67
CA GLU A 65 -12.62 -19.95 14.53
C GLU A 65 -11.10 -20.14 14.66
N ILE A 66 -10.61 -20.71 15.77
CA ILE A 66 -9.17 -20.93 15.95
C ILE A 66 -8.69 -21.99 14.94
N PRO A 67 -7.73 -21.67 14.06
CA PRO A 67 -7.22 -22.63 13.10
C PRO A 67 -6.42 -23.73 13.81
N VAL A 68 -6.46 -24.94 13.26
CA VAL A 68 -5.67 -26.07 13.76
C VAL A 68 -4.17 -25.72 13.67
N PRO A 69 -3.42 -25.76 14.78
CA PRO A 69 -1.98 -25.50 14.74
C PRO A 69 -1.23 -26.62 14.04
N VAL A 70 -0.10 -26.26 13.41
CA VAL A 70 0.88 -27.25 12.92
C VAL A 70 1.51 -28.01 14.10
N ASP A 71 1.79 -27.30 15.19
CA ASP A 71 2.34 -27.87 16.43
C ASP A 71 1.44 -27.51 17.62
N PRO A 72 0.57 -28.43 18.07
CA PRO A 72 -0.30 -28.23 19.22
C PRO A 72 0.48 -28.02 20.53
N THR A 73 1.71 -28.52 20.66
CA THR A 73 2.48 -28.42 21.91
C THR A 73 2.90 -26.99 22.23
N LYS A 74 2.98 -26.13 21.20
CA LYS A 74 3.31 -24.71 21.32
C LYS A 74 2.08 -23.81 21.44
N ARG A 75 0.87 -24.37 21.51
CA ARG A 75 -0.36 -23.58 21.60
C ARG A 75 -1.23 -24.04 22.76
N ARG A 76 -1.57 -23.10 23.64
CA ARG A 76 -2.57 -23.30 24.69
C ARG A 76 -3.82 -22.53 24.35
N VAL A 77 -4.96 -23.23 24.31
CA VAL A 77 -6.30 -22.62 24.22
C VAL A 77 -6.99 -22.89 25.54
N THR A 78 -7.24 -21.86 26.33
CA THR A 78 -7.78 -21.99 27.70
C THR A 78 -8.75 -20.85 28.01
N CYS A 79 -9.61 -21.02 29.00
CA CYS A 79 -10.51 -19.94 29.39
C CYS A 79 -9.81 -18.90 30.30
N THR A 80 -10.29 -17.67 30.31
CA THR A 80 -9.75 -16.56 31.13
C THR A 80 -9.85 -16.81 32.63
N SER A 81 -10.81 -17.63 33.07
CA SER A 81 -11.03 -18.05 34.46
C SER A 81 -10.50 -19.44 34.77
N CYS A 82 -9.92 -20.14 33.80
CA CYS A 82 -9.44 -21.50 33.96
C CYS A 82 -8.12 -21.49 34.75
N PRO A 83 -7.93 -22.42 35.70
CA PRO A 83 -6.66 -22.54 36.39
C PRO A 83 -5.55 -22.90 35.40
N VAL A 84 -4.43 -22.19 35.47
CA VAL A 84 -3.24 -22.45 34.66
C VAL A 84 -1.99 -22.42 35.53
N THR A 85 -1.01 -23.24 35.16
CA THR A 85 0.34 -23.17 35.72
C THR A 85 1.07 -21.94 35.17
N MET A 86 1.91 -21.32 36.02
CA MET A 86 2.67 -20.09 35.71
C MET A 86 4.07 -20.41 35.14
N ASP A 87 4.18 -21.47 34.34
CA ASP A 87 5.41 -21.89 33.68
C ASP A 87 5.65 -21.05 32.41
N TYR A 88 6.33 -19.91 32.53
CA TYR A 88 6.52 -19.02 31.39
C TYR A 88 7.29 -19.69 30.25
N ASN A 89 6.73 -19.65 29.03
CA ASN A 89 7.38 -20.13 27.82
C ASN A 89 7.22 -19.09 26.69
N PRO A 90 8.29 -18.39 26.28
CA PRO A 90 8.19 -17.34 25.25
C PRO A 90 7.82 -17.88 23.86
N GLN A 91 7.98 -19.17 23.62
CA GLN A 91 7.61 -19.83 22.35
C GLN A 91 6.17 -20.34 22.37
N ARG A 92 5.48 -20.30 23.51
CA ARG A 92 4.10 -20.75 23.63
C ARG A 92 3.15 -19.62 23.30
N LEU A 93 2.23 -19.91 22.38
CA LEU A 93 1.10 -19.07 22.04
C LEU A 93 -0.08 -19.41 22.95
N ASN A 94 -0.59 -18.42 23.67
CA ASN A 94 -1.81 -18.53 24.46
C ASN A 94 -2.95 -17.82 23.75
N ILE A 95 -4.07 -18.50 23.59
CA ILE A 95 -5.34 -17.93 23.16
C ILE A 95 -6.31 -18.12 24.32
N LEU A 96 -6.71 -17.01 24.95
CA LEU A 96 -7.61 -17.02 26.10
C LEU A 96 -9.01 -16.65 25.63
N PHE A 97 -9.99 -17.46 25.99
CA PHE A 97 -11.40 -17.20 25.69
C PHE A 97 -12.21 -17.03 26.98
N ASP A 98 -13.30 -16.28 26.89
CA ASP A 98 -14.24 -16.13 27.99
C ASP A 98 -15.05 -17.42 28.16
N ALA A 99 -15.11 -17.94 29.39
CA ALA A 99 -15.68 -19.27 29.66
C ALA A 99 -17.17 -19.36 29.32
N ASP A 100 -17.92 -18.28 29.55
CA ASP A 100 -19.37 -18.25 29.39
C ASP A 100 -19.77 -18.04 27.92
N THR A 101 -19.09 -17.14 27.23
CA THR A 101 -19.43 -16.74 25.86
C THR A 101 -18.63 -17.49 24.79
N GLY A 102 -17.51 -18.10 25.15
CA GLY A 102 -16.58 -18.71 24.20
C GLY A 102 -15.82 -17.72 23.33
N ILE A 103 -15.92 -16.41 23.61
CA ILE A 103 -15.30 -15.34 22.83
C ILE A 103 -13.85 -15.15 23.25
N ILE A 104 -12.95 -15.10 22.27
CA ILE A 104 -11.52 -14.87 22.50
C ILE A 104 -11.31 -13.45 23.04
N LYS A 105 -10.60 -13.35 24.16
CA LYS A 105 -10.30 -12.10 24.88
C LYS A 105 -8.85 -11.67 24.75
N ASP A 106 -7.93 -12.62 24.61
CA ASP A 106 -6.50 -12.32 24.60
C ASP A 106 -5.71 -13.33 23.76
N VAL A 107 -4.67 -12.85 23.08
CA VAL A 107 -3.74 -13.63 22.27
C VAL A 107 -2.33 -13.14 22.57
N LYS A 108 -1.54 -13.97 23.24
CA LYS A 108 -0.21 -13.55 23.75
C LYS A 108 0.80 -14.68 23.80
N CYS A 109 2.08 -14.31 23.78
CA CYS A 109 3.16 -15.23 24.11
C CYS A 109 3.30 -15.39 25.62
N GLY A 110 3.70 -16.58 26.07
CA GLY A 110 4.12 -16.81 27.45
C GLY A 110 3.73 -18.14 28.05
#